data_AF-A0A3D4ES58-F1
#
_entry.id   AF-A0A3D4ES58-F1
#
_cell.length_a   1.000
_cell.length_b   1.000
_cell.length_c   1.000
_cell.angle_alpha   90.00
_cell.angle_beta   90.00
_cell.angle_gamma   90.00
#
_symmetry.space_group_name_H-M   'P 1'
#
loop_
_entity.id
_entity.type
_entity.pdbx_description
1 polymer ?
#
loop_
_entity_poly.entity_id
_entity_poly.type
_entity_poly.pdbx_seq_one_letter_code
_entity_poly.pdbx_strand_id
1 'polypeptide(L)'
;MSLEQKNTEKRKNAPLSNTEAAWFFFFPNGLAKWNRWQNSDHNESEMERFKEYGFDRKIKQANEMRIFGFLFYFALVLVFACFSIYYFD
;
A
#
# COMPACT_ATOMS: atom_id res chain seq x y z
N MET A 1 27.25 7.39 20.23
CA MET A 1 25.89 7.21 19.68
C MET A 1 24.99 6.76 20.81
N SER A 2 23.90 7.49 21.11
CA SER A 2 22.98 7.12 22.19
C SER A 2 22.11 5.91 21.80
N LEU A 3 21.52 5.24 22.78
CA LEU A 3 20.59 4.12 22.54
C LEU A 3 19.37 4.57 21.72
N GLU A 4 18.91 5.80 21.92
CA GLU A 4 17.80 6.41 21.19
C GLU A 4 18.13 6.61 19.70
N GLN A 5 19.35 7.04 19.39
CA GLN A 5 19.82 7.18 18.01
C GLN A 5 19.85 5.82 17.31
N LYS A 6 20.40 4.79 17.97
CA LYS A 6 20.43 3.42 17.42
C LYS A 6 19.02 2.85 17.19
N ASN A 7 18.11 3.09 18.12
CA ASN A 7 16.72 2.63 17.98
C ASN A 7 15.98 3.35 16.85
N THR A 8 16.23 4.65 16.69
CA THR A 8 15.65 5.45 15.60
C THR A 8 16.18 4.99 14.24
N GLU A 9 17.48 4.79 14.09
CA GLU A 9 18.08 4.28 12.86
C GLU A 9 17.60 2.88 12.50
N LYS A 10 17.45 2.00 13.51
CA LYS A 10 16.90 0.66 13.31
C LYS A 10 15.46 0.72 12.79
N ARG A 11 14.64 1.64 13.29
CA ARG A 11 13.26 1.85 12.82
C ARG A 11 13.21 2.42 11.40
N LYS A 12 14.10 3.36 11.06
CA LYS A 12 14.17 3.94 9.71
C LYS A 12 14.50 2.92 8.61
N ASN A 13 15.37 1.97 8.93
CA ASN A 13 15.80 0.93 7.99
C ASN A 13 14.93 -0.33 8.02
N ALA A 14 13.94 -0.39 8.92
CA ALA A 14 13.04 -1.53 9.03
C ALA A 14 12.18 -1.64 7.75
N PRO A 15 11.98 -2.86 7.23
CA PRO A 15 11.05 -3.07 6.13
C PRO A 15 9.61 -2.79 6.57
N LEU A 16 8.76 -2.59 5.57
CA LEU A 16 7.32 -2.62 5.72
C LEU A 16 6.91 -3.97 6.31
N SER A 17 6.07 -3.96 7.34
CA SER A 17 5.52 -5.18 7.91
C SER A 17 4.54 -5.82 6.94
N ASN A 18 4.30 -7.13 7.08
CA ASN A 18 3.37 -7.85 6.22
C ASN A 18 1.95 -7.27 6.29
N THR A 19 1.52 -6.82 7.47
CA THR A 19 0.20 -6.20 7.65
C THR A 19 0.11 -4.85 6.93
N GLU A 20 1.12 -3.98 7.09
CA GLU A 20 1.18 -2.71 6.35
C GLU A 20 1.21 -2.99 4.83
N ALA A 21 2.01 -3.96 4.38
CA ALA A 21 2.11 -4.35 2.97
C ALA A 21 0.76 -4.84 2.41
N ALA A 22 0.02 -5.64 3.17
CA ALA A 22 -1.30 -6.12 2.77
C ALA A 22 -2.30 -4.98 2.59
N TRP A 23 -2.29 -3.98 3.48
CA TRP A 23 -3.14 -2.79 3.35
C TRP A 23 -2.83 -2.02 2.06
N PHE A 24 -1.56 -1.78 1.75
CA PHE A 24 -1.16 -1.10 0.52
C PHE A 24 -1.46 -1.92 -0.74
N PHE A 25 -1.46 -3.25 -0.66
CA PHE A 25 -1.73 -4.15 -1.78
C PHE A 25 -3.23 -4.27 -2.11
N PHE A 26 -4.08 -4.56 -1.11
CA PHE A 26 -5.51 -4.78 -1.35
C PHE A 26 -6.29 -3.48 -1.50
N PHE A 27 -5.75 -2.35 -1.02
CA PHE A 27 -6.38 -1.04 -1.12
C PHE A 27 -5.43 -0.01 -1.79
N PRO A 28 -4.99 -0.26 -3.04
CA PRO A 28 -3.93 0.53 -3.67
C PRO A 28 -4.36 1.97 -3.95
N ASN A 29 -5.62 2.18 -4.33
CA ASN A 29 -6.32 3.44 -4.20
C ASN A 29 -7.09 3.37 -2.90
N GLY A 30 -6.62 4.06 -1.88
CA GLY A 30 -7.45 4.18 -0.69
C GLY A 30 -8.79 4.80 -1.09
N LEU A 31 -9.85 4.21 -0.56
CA LEU A 31 -11.23 4.25 -1.04
C LEU A 31 -11.53 5.57 -1.75
N ALA A 32 -11.40 5.57 -3.08
CA ALA A 32 -11.33 6.78 -3.87
C ALA A 32 -12.57 7.66 -3.60
N LYS A 33 -12.37 8.68 -2.75
CA LYS A 33 -13.21 9.87 -2.51
C LYS A 33 -14.69 9.75 -2.93
N TRP A 34 -15.40 8.69 -2.54
CA TRP A 34 -16.81 8.47 -2.91
C TRP A 34 -17.75 9.28 -2.02
N ASN A 35 -17.50 10.58 -1.88
CA ASN A 35 -18.22 11.52 -1.04
C ASN A 35 -18.03 11.36 0.49
N ARG A 36 -17.41 12.39 1.10
CA ARG A 36 -17.49 12.79 2.53
C ARG A 36 -16.55 12.19 3.58
N TRP A 37 -15.69 11.22 3.27
CA TRP A 37 -14.69 10.71 4.25
C TRP A 37 -13.27 11.17 3.92
N GLN A 38 -13.07 12.49 3.88
CA GLN A 38 -11.82 13.13 3.43
C GLN A 38 -10.59 12.87 4.33
N ASN A 39 -10.77 12.24 5.50
CA ASN A 39 -9.74 12.09 6.54
C ASN A 39 -9.54 10.64 7.03
N SER A 40 -10.01 9.61 6.31
CA SER A 40 -9.96 8.21 6.81
C SER A 40 -9.24 7.24 5.88
N ASP A 41 -8.46 7.72 4.92
CA ASP A 41 -7.67 6.82 4.10
C ASP A 41 -6.46 6.34 4.91
N HIS A 42 -6.58 5.13 5.47
CA HIS A 42 -5.54 4.49 6.27
C HIS A 42 -4.19 4.53 5.53
N ASN A 43 -4.17 4.18 4.24
CA ASN A 43 -2.93 4.14 3.45
C ASN A 43 -2.33 5.54 3.24
N GLU A 44 -3.16 6.58 3.11
CA GLU A 44 -2.68 7.96 3.02
C GLU A 44 -2.08 8.41 4.35
N SER A 45 -2.77 8.19 5.47
CA SER A 45 -2.27 8.53 6.81
C SER A 45 -0.97 7.78 7.18
N GLU A 46 -0.86 6.51 6.81
CA GLU A 46 0.35 5.69 6.99
C GLU A 46 1.50 6.22 6.14
N MET A 47 1.21 6.61 4.89
CA MET A 47 2.19 7.17 3.97
C MET A 47 2.70 8.55 4.44
N GLU A 48 1.82 9.41 4.96
CA GLU A 48 2.20 10.68 5.57
C GLU A 48 3.09 10.47 6.78
N ARG A 49 2.74 9.52 7.65
CA ARG A 49 3.60 9.16 8.79
C ARG A 49 4.97 8.68 8.32
N PHE A 50 5.05 7.85 7.29
CA PHE A 50 6.35 7.40 6.79
C PHE A 50 7.22 8.56 6.28
N LYS A 51 6.60 9.57 5.64
CA LYS A 51 7.31 10.78 5.20
C LYS A 51 7.77 11.63 6.37
N GLU A 52 6.91 11.86 7.36
CA GLU A 52 7.23 12.67 8.55
C GLU A 52 8.44 12.12 9.32
N TYR A 53 8.50 10.79 9.48
CA TYR A 53 9.59 10.13 10.21
C TYR A 53 10.80 9.75 9.34
N GLY A 54 10.77 10.02 8.03
CA GLY A 54 11.85 9.71 7.09
C GLY A 54 12.10 8.20 6.92
N PHE A 55 11.02 7.41 6.79
CA PHE A 55 11.06 5.97 6.57
C PHE A 55 11.12 5.63 5.07
N ASP A 56 12.17 6.10 4.38
CA ASP A 56 12.29 6.02 2.91
C ASP A 56 12.12 4.60 2.36
N ARG A 57 12.66 3.59 3.06
CA ARG A 57 12.51 2.18 2.67
C ARG A 57 11.04 1.75 2.69
N LYS A 58 10.28 2.14 3.73
CA LYS A 58 8.85 1.81 3.84
C LYS A 58 8.04 2.55 2.79
N ILE A 59 8.36 3.81 2.49
CA ILE A 59 7.72 4.58 1.41
C ILE A 59 7.87 3.84 0.07
N LYS A 60 9.10 3.42 -0.25
CA LYS A 60 9.38 2.67 -1.48
C LYS A 60 8.57 1.38 -1.55
N GLN A 61 8.62 0.57 -0.50
CA GLN A 61 7.90 -0.71 -0.45
C GLN A 61 6.38 -0.51 -0.49
N ALA A 62 5.85 0.49 0.20
CA ALA A 62 4.42 0.81 0.15
C ALA A 62 3.98 1.17 -1.28
N ASN A 63 4.76 1.98 -2.01
CA ASN A 63 4.48 2.30 -3.41
C ASN A 63 4.56 1.06 -4.33
N GLU A 64 5.54 0.19 -4.14
CA GLU A 64 5.65 -1.09 -4.86
C GLU A 64 4.41 -1.96 -4.62
N MET A 65 3.96 -2.09 -3.36
CA MET A 65 2.76 -2.86 -3.02
C MET A 65 1.50 -2.28 -3.66
N ARG A 66 1.37 -0.95 -3.76
CA ARG A 66 0.24 -0.31 -4.47
C ARG A 66 0.25 -0.69 -5.95
N ILE A 67 1.40 -0.62 -6.61
CA ILE A 67 1.54 -1.01 -8.03
C ILE A 67 1.19 -2.49 -8.22
N PHE A 68 1.69 -3.38 -7.35
CA PHE A 68 1.35 -4.79 -7.40
C PHE A 68 -0.14 -5.05 -7.17
N GLY A 69 -0.77 -4.31 -6.27
CA GLY A 69 -2.21 -4.34 -6.05
C GLY A 69 -3.00 -3.98 -7.31
N PHE A 70 -2.61 -2.90 -7.99
CA PHE A 70 -3.21 -2.52 -9.27
C PHE A 70 -3.07 -3.61 -10.34
N LEU A 71 -1.87 -4.16 -10.50
CA LEU A 71 -1.63 -5.24 -11.47
C LEU A 71 -2.45 -6.49 -11.14
N PHE A 72 -2.59 -6.81 -9.85
CA PHE A 72 -3.42 -7.92 -9.38
C PHE A 72 -4.88 -7.74 -9.77
N TYR A 73 -5.49 -6.58 -9.47
CA TYR A 73 -6.87 -6.32 -9.84
C TYR A 73 -7.07 -6.24 -11.35
N PHE A 74 -6.10 -5.68 -12.09
CA PHE A 74 -6.14 -5.69 -13.55
C PHE A 74 -6.14 -7.12 -14.11
N ALA A 75 -5.28 -8.00 -13.59
CA ALA A 75 -5.25 -9.40 -13.98
C ALA A 75 -6.56 -10.13 -13.63
N LEU A 76 -7.17 -9.85 -12.47
CA LEU A 76 -8.48 -10.42 -12.12
C LEU A 76 -9.56 -10.02 -13.12
N VAL A 77 -9.62 -8.75 -13.51
CA VAL A 77 -10.58 -8.28 -14.53
C VAL A 77 -10.38 -9.02 -15.86
N LEU A 78 -9.14 -9.23 -16.29
CA LEU A 78 -8.85 -10.01 -17.51
C LEU A 78 -9.32 -11.46 -17.39
N VAL A 79 -9.06 -12.11 -16.26
CA VAL A 79 -9.52 -13.50 -16.01
C VAL A 79 -11.04 -13.58 -16.06
N PHE A 80 -11.74 -12.66 -15.40
CA PHE A 80 -13.21 -12.63 -15.43
C PHE A 80 -13.75 -12.34 -16.83
N ALA A 81 -13.14 -11.42 -17.59
CA ALA A 81 -13.53 -11.14 -18.97
C ALA A 81 -13.37 -12.39 -19.86
N CYS A 82 -12.22 -13.08 -19.78
CA CYS A 82 -11.99 -14.32 -20.52
C CYS A 82 -12.98 -15.42 -20.14
N PHE A 83 -13.26 -15.57 -18.84
CA PHE A 83 -14.25 -16.54 -18.35
C PHE A 83 -15.65 -16.21 -18.89
N SER A 84 -16.07 -14.94 -18.84
CA SER A 84 -17.35 -14.49 -19.36
C SER A 84 -17.50 -14.79 -20.85
N ILE A 85 -16.49 -14.46 -21.66
CA ILE A 85 -16.49 -14.72 -23.11
C ILE A 85 -16.55 -16.22 -23.40
N TYR A 86 -15.85 -17.07 -22.63
CA TYR A 86 -15.81 -18.51 -22.93
C TYR A 86 -17.08 -19.26 -22.53
N TYR A 87 -17.76 -18.82 -21.46
CA TYR A 87 -18.90 -19.56 -20.89
C TYR A 87 -20.27 -18.94 -21.17
N PHE A 88 -20.34 -17.66 -21.56
CA PHE A 88 -21.61 -16.94 -21.74
C PHE A 88 -21.81 -16.36 -23.16
N ASP A 89 -20.79 -16.38 -24.03
CA ASP A 89 -20.91 -16.15 -25.49
C ASP A 89 -20.79 -17.48 -26.26
#